data_AF-A0A8H4CBX8-F1
#
_entry.id   AF-A0A8H4CBX8-F1
#
_cell.length_a   1.000
_cell.length_b   1.000
_cell.length_c   1.000
_cell.angle_alpha   90.00
_cell.angle_beta   90.00
_cell.angle_gamma   90.00
#
_symmetry.space_group_name_H-M   'P 1'
#
loop_
_entity.id
_entity.type
_entity.pdbx_description
1 polymer ?
#
loop_
_entity_poly.entity_id
_entity_poly.type
_entity_poly.pdbx_seq_one_letter_code
_entity_poly.pdbx_strand_id
1 'polypeptide(L)'
;MHDNIPLNNLQNHRPFEPCRPYTTLSNPSDVGRRHSNMGSIRVAISYAFDWAILVVFAVAGYILGNLTPQKRPFSLGNPDISFPLYDDTVSITNAFLICIVAPILIILVVSLLFVPGSTVPPGTPKSIIWRRKLWEIHAGWLGLIFSVIATWFIVSTTKNLLGKPRPNAIARCQPDLENIAQYIVGGVAATTSSTPGQLVSADICKNPDASVVNDGFRSFPSGHSSIAASGLVYLSFFLASKFGVTAPWAPRTEGLTEQSHSAFPSRVVGDIEMQGSDANSAPREPTNNRPISSVRRQAAAPPIYLVLLTMVPFCVCIFICASRWFDFMHHGVDIFVAFAIGSVTSYFGFRFYHLPIAQGAGWAWGPRSEDAAFWAGVGRQGYGHGMDKGRHYYMG
;
A
#
# COMPACT_ATOMS: atom_id res chain seq x y z
N MET A 1 -61.96 -11.78 35.86
CA MET A 1 -61.05 -10.85 36.55
C MET A 1 -60.60 -9.82 35.52
N HIS A 2 -61.21 -8.64 35.62
CA HIS A 2 -60.90 -7.33 35.06
C HIS A 2 -60.41 -7.16 33.60
N ASP A 3 -61.38 -6.81 32.75
CA ASP A 3 -61.63 -5.46 32.18
C ASP A 3 -60.57 -4.75 31.34
N ASN A 4 -60.91 -4.62 30.06
CA ASN A 4 -60.52 -3.53 29.15
C ASN A 4 -61.25 -2.23 29.53
N ILE A 5 -60.54 -1.09 29.60
CA ILE A 5 -61.11 0.25 29.30
C ILE A 5 -60.02 1.15 28.67
N PRO A 6 -60.26 1.77 27.50
CA PRO A 6 -59.51 2.92 26.98
C PRO A 6 -60.26 4.24 27.23
N LEU A 7 -59.54 5.37 27.29
CA LEU A 7 -59.84 6.68 26.64
C LEU A 7 -59.17 7.88 27.36
N ASN A 8 -58.42 8.64 26.56
CA ASN A 8 -58.29 10.10 26.46
C ASN A 8 -58.17 11.04 27.67
N ASN A 9 -57.29 12.03 27.44
CA ASN A 9 -57.30 13.42 27.92
C ASN A 9 -57.07 13.67 29.41
N LEU A 10 -55.83 14.02 29.75
CA LEU A 10 -55.58 15.10 30.71
C LEU A 10 -54.43 16.00 30.21
N GLN A 11 -54.86 17.08 29.58
CA GLN A 11 -54.18 18.35 29.46
C GLN A 11 -53.76 18.82 30.86
N ASN A 12 -52.48 19.07 31.11
CA ASN A 12 -52.10 19.96 32.20
C ASN A 12 -50.75 20.65 31.98
N HIS A 13 -50.89 21.97 31.82
CA HIS A 13 -49.95 23.07 31.87
C HIS A 13 -48.63 22.86 32.65
N ARG A 14 -47.53 23.32 32.05
CA ARG A 14 -46.45 24.03 32.76
C ARG A 14 -46.07 25.33 32.01
N PRO A 15 -45.63 26.37 32.73
CA PRO A 15 -45.60 27.74 32.22
C PRO A 15 -44.31 28.07 31.46
N PHE A 16 -44.43 29.08 30.60
CA PHE A 16 -43.35 29.80 29.92
C PHE A 16 -42.17 30.13 30.87
N GLU A 17 -40.97 29.67 30.53
CA GLU A 17 -39.73 30.29 31.01
C GLU A 17 -39.37 31.50 30.13
N PRO A 18 -39.00 32.66 30.71
CA PRO A 18 -38.64 33.85 29.96
C PRO A 18 -37.24 33.72 29.34
N CYS A 19 -37.13 34.19 28.09
CA CYS A 19 -35.88 34.31 27.34
C CYS A 19 -34.80 35.06 28.14
N ARG A 20 -33.61 34.46 28.27
CA ARG A 20 -32.41 35.19 28.73
C ARG A 20 -31.93 36.15 27.64
N PRO A 21 -31.42 37.35 28.01
CA PRO A 21 -31.01 38.36 27.05
C PRO A 21 -29.77 37.91 26.26
N TYR A 22 -29.83 38.14 24.95
CA TYR A 22 -28.71 38.05 24.02
C TYR A 22 -27.52 38.85 24.53
N THR A 23 -26.46 38.16 24.96
CA THR A 23 -25.14 38.77 25.16
C THR A 23 -24.41 38.71 23.83
N THR A 24 -24.28 39.89 23.22
CA THR A 24 -23.28 40.30 22.21
C THR A 24 -22.99 39.31 21.07
N LEU A 25 -23.60 39.62 19.92
CA LEU A 25 -23.22 39.12 18.58
C LEU A 25 -21.69 39.17 18.38
N SER A 26 -21.01 38.04 18.56
CA SER A 26 -19.81 37.77 17.78
C SER A 26 -20.26 37.53 16.33
N ASN A 27 -19.69 38.29 15.40
CA ASN A 27 -20.01 38.24 13.97
C ASN A 27 -20.04 36.77 13.47
N PRO A 28 -21.15 36.25 12.93
CA PRO A 28 -21.28 34.83 12.55
C PRO A 28 -20.20 34.35 11.57
N SER A 29 -19.73 35.29 10.74
CA SER A 29 -18.63 35.10 9.80
C SER A 29 -17.30 34.82 10.49
N ASP A 30 -17.04 35.40 11.66
CA ASP A 30 -15.77 35.28 12.38
C ASP A 30 -15.72 34.00 13.23
N VAL A 31 -16.87 33.60 13.81
CA VAL A 31 -17.02 32.31 14.51
C VAL A 31 -16.91 31.14 13.53
N GLY A 32 -17.59 31.21 12.38
CA GLY A 32 -17.48 30.20 11.33
C GLY A 32 -16.07 30.09 10.75
N ARG A 33 -15.39 31.24 10.55
CA ARG A 33 -14.01 31.29 10.04
C ARG A 33 -12.99 30.75 11.05
N ARG A 34 -13.11 31.08 12.35
CA ARG A 34 -12.29 30.48 13.42
C ARG A 34 -12.48 28.97 13.53
N HIS A 35 -13.72 28.49 13.47
CA HIS A 35 -14.02 27.06 13.56
C HIS A 35 -13.44 26.27 12.36
N SER A 36 -13.53 26.84 11.14
CA SER A 36 -12.92 26.25 9.93
C SER A 36 -11.38 26.24 9.94
N ASN A 37 -10.75 27.24 10.56
CA ASN A 37 -9.29 27.31 10.65
C ASN A 37 -8.74 26.32 11.68
N MET A 38 -9.36 26.22 12.86
CA MET A 38 -8.96 25.25 13.90
C MET A 38 -9.07 23.81 13.41
N GLY A 39 -10.11 23.52 12.65
CA GLY A 39 -10.33 22.21 12.06
C GLY A 39 -9.30 21.84 10.97
N SER A 40 -8.97 22.78 10.07
CA SER A 40 -7.90 22.58 9.09
C SER A 40 -6.52 22.37 9.75
N ILE A 41 -6.22 23.08 10.84
CA ILE A 41 -4.99 22.90 11.62
C ILE A 41 -4.94 21.51 12.24
N ARG A 42 -6.05 21.03 12.82
CA ARG A 42 -6.13 19.70 13.43
C ARG A 42 -5.83 18.59 12.43
N VAL A 43 -6.38 18.68 11.22
CA VAL A 43 -6.10 17.72 10.14
C VAL A 43 -4.62 17.80 9.72
N ALA A 44 -4.05 19.00 9.59
CA ALA A 44 -2.63 19.16 9.26
C ALA A 44 -1.71 18.52 10.32
N ILE A 45 -2.00 18.72 11.61
CA ILE A 45 -1.24 18.08 12.71
C ILE A 45 -1.34 16.55 12.62
N SER A 46 -2.51 15.99 12.25
CA SER A 46 -2.64 14.54 12.10
C SER A 46 -1.71 13.97 11.03
N TYR A 47 -1.52 14.66 9.91
CA TYR A 47 -0.59 14.23 8.86
C TYR A 47 0.88 14.47 9.26
N ALA A 48 1.17 15.56 9.98
CA ALA A 48 2.49 15.77 10.55
C ALA A 48 2.87 14.62 11.52
N PHE A 49 1.89 14.13 12.28
CA PHE A 49 2.06 12.97 13.16
C PHE A 49 2.35 11.68 12.37
N ASP A 50 1.68 11.44 11.23
CA ASP A 50 1.99 10.31 10.36
C ASP A 50 3.45 10.35 9.88
N TRP A 51 3.92 11.50 9.40
CA TRP A 51 5.31 11.69 8.97
C TRP A 51 6.29 11.47 10.13
N ALA A 52 5.96 11.96 11.33
CA ALA A 52 6.78 11.74 12.52
C ALA A 52 6.90 10.24 12.85
N ILE A 53 5.81 9.48 12.79
CA ILE A 53 5.84 8.02 12.97
C ILE A 53 6.75 7.37 11.92
N LEU A 54 6.61 7.75 10.65
CA LEU A 54 7.46 7.21 9.59
C LEU A 54 8.95 7.48 9.85
N VAL A 55 9.31 8.69 10.28
CA VAL A 55 10.69 9.03 10.67
C VAL A 55 11.18 8.17 11.84
N VAL A 56 10.35 7.97 12.88
CA VAL A 56 10.69 7.10 14.02
C VAL A 56 11.00 5.67 13.56
N PHE A 57 10.16 5.09 12.70
CA PHE A 57 10.41 3.76 12.15
C PHE A 57 11.62 3.69 11.22
N ALA A 58 11.92 4.75 10.46
CA ALA A 58 13.13 4.82 9.65
C ALA A 58 14.39 4.85 10.52
N VAL A 59 14.40 5.65 11.59
CA VAL A 59 15.51 5.69 12.56
C VAL A 59 15.66 4.35 13.26
N ALA A 60 14.56 3.73 13.69
CA ALA A 60 14.59 2.39 14.28
C ALA A 60 15.16 1.35 13.30
N GLY A 61 14.74 1.39 12.03
CA GLY A 61 15.28 0.53 10.97
C GLY A 61 16.79 0.73 10.74
N TYR A 62 17.26 1.97 10.74
CA TYR A 62 18.68 2.31 10.63
C TYR A 62 19.48 1.78 11.83
N ILE A 63 19.00 1.98 13.06
CA ILE A 63 19.65 1.47 14.27
C ILE A 63 19.74 -0.05 14.21
N LEU A 64 18.61 -0.72 13.91
CA LEU A 64 18.56 -2.18 13.76
C LEU A 64 19.58 -2.64 12.71
N GLY A 65 19.61 -2.05 11.51
CA GLY A 65 20.53 -2.45 10.43
C GLY A 65 22.02 -2.42 10.81
N ASN A 66 22.40 -1.60 11.79
CA ASN A 66 23.77 -1.48 12.27
C ASN A 66 24.12 -2.41 13.44
N LEU A 67 23.14 -3.06 14.07
CA LEU A 67 23.39 -4.03 15.14
C LEU A 67 24.08 -5.28 14.60
N THR A 68 25.02 -5.85 15.37
CA THR A 68 25.65 -7.12 15.03
C THR A 68 24.57 -8.21 14.89
N PRO A 69 24.51 -8.93 13.75
CA PRO A 69 23.52 -9.96 13.56
C PRO A 69 23.86 -11.18 14.41
N GLN A 70 22.83 -11.98 14.72
CA GLN A 70 23.05 -13.36 15.16
C GLN A 70 23.86 -14.09 14.08
N LYS A 71 24.74 -15.01 14.46
CA LYS A 71 25.50 -15.82 13.50
C LYS A 71 25.18 -17.28 13.76
N ARG A 72 24.44 -17.91 12.86
CA ARG A 72 24.11 -19.34 12.99
C ARG A 72 25.38 -20.17 12.79
N PRO A 73 25.58 -21.22 13.61
CA PRO A 73 26.61 -22.22 13.33
C PRO A 73 26.44 -22.79 11.92
N PHE A 74 27.55 -23.02 11.24
CA PHE A 74 27.56 -23.47 9.84
C PHE A 74 28.63 -24.54 9.63
N SER A 75 28.51 -25.30 8.55
CA SER A 75 29.51 -26.31 8.19
C SER A 75 30.45 -25.77 7.13
N LEU A 76 31.77 -25.92 7.33
CA LEU A 76 32.78 -25.55 6.34
C LEU A 76 32.68 -26.37 5.05
N GLY A 77 32.12 -27.57 5.12
CA GLY A 77 31.90 -28.44 3.96
C GLY A 77 30.58 -28.19 3.21
N ASN A 78 29.83 -27.14 3.56
CA ASN A 78 28.55 -26.86 2.92
C ASN A 78 28.75 -26.13 1.57
N PRO A 79 28.40 -26.77 0.43
CA PRO A 79 28.57 -26.16 -0.89
C PRO A 79 27.70 -24.91 -1.10
N ASP A 80 26.53 -24.83 -0.45
CA ASP A 80 25.58 -23.72 -0.64
C ASP A 80 26.14 -22.37 -0.16
N ILE A 81 27.16 -22.39 0.71
CA ILE A 81 27.78 -21.19 1.31
C ILE A 81 29.26 -21.01 0.92
N SER A 82 29.72 -21.81 -0.04
CA SER A 82 31.11 -21.88 -0.52
C SER A 82 31.35 -21.11 -1.82
N PHE A 83 30.40 -20.29 -2.28
CA PHE A 83 30.56 -19.52 -3.52
C PHE A 83 31.61 -18.40 -3.36
N PRO A 84 32.31 -18.03 -4.45
CA PRO A 84 33.26 -16.93 -4.42
C PRO A 84 32.56 -15.58 -4.18
N LEU A 85 33.33 -14.62 -3.65
CA LEU A 85 32.88 -13.26 -3.47
C LEU A 85 33.01 -12.48 -4.80
N TYR A 86 31.90 -11.98 -5.31
CA TYR A 86 31.85 -11.03 -6.44
C TYR A 86 31.32 -9.68 -5.99
N ASP A 87 31.57 -8.66 -6.79
CA ASP A 87 30.97 -7.34 -6.63
C ASP A 87 29.49 -7.34 -7.01
N ASP A 88 28.74 -6.44 -6.40
CA ASP A 88 27.31 -6.26 -6.68
C ASP A 88 27.09 -5.69 -8.10
N THR A 89 26.38 -6.42 -8.97
CA THR A 89 25.90 -5.91 -10.26
C THR A 89 25.05 -4.65 -10.07
N VAL A 90 24.17 -4.67 -9.07
CA VAL A 90 23.43 -3.49 -8.60
C VAL A 90 23.90 -3.14 -7.20
N SER A 91 24.71 -2.08 -7.11
CA SER A 91 25.16 -1.54 -5.82
C SER A 91 23.98 -1.03 -4.98
N ILE A 92 24.15 -1.00 -3.66
CA ILE A 92 23.13 -0.50 -2.74
C ILE A 92 22.76 0.97 -3.02
N THR A 93 23.73 1.79 -3.44
CA THR A 93 23.50 3.19 -3.84
C THR A 93 22.60 3.25 -5.07
N ASN A 94 22.89 2.44 -6.10
CA ASN A 94 22.07 2.41 -7.31
C ASN A 94 20.66 1.89 -7.00
N ALA A 95 20.53 0.88 -6.13
CA ALA A 95 19.24 0.39 -5.68
C ALA A 95 18.43 1.48 -4.95
N PHE A 96 19.08 2.28 -4.09
CA PHE A 96 18.40 3.40 -3.42
C PHE A 96 17.92 4.46 -4.42
N LEU A 97 18.78 4.85 -5.37
CA LEU A 97 18.43 5.84 -6.39
C LEU A 97 17.27 5.36 -7.29
N ILE A 98 17.32 4.11 -7.74
CA ILE A 98 16.33 3.54 -8.66
C ILE A 98 15.02 3.21 -7.93
N CYS A 99 15.07 2.66 -6.72
CA CYS A 99 13.88 2.13 -6.05
C CYS A 99 13.21 3.14 -5.13
N ILE A 100 13.86 4.24 -4.76
CA ILE A 100 13.26 5.26 -3.88
C ILE A 100 13.25 6.63 -4.55
N VAL A 101 14.43 7.14 -4.93
CA VAL A 101 14.55 8.51 -5.46
C VAL A 101 13.79 8.65 -6.78
N ALA A 102 13.97 7.72 -7.72
CA ALA A 102 13.25 7.75 -8.99
C ALA A 102 11.72 7.68 -8.81
N PRO A 103 11.13 6.75 -8.02
CA PRO A 103 9.70 6.77 -7.71
C PRO A 103 9.20 8.08 -7.10
N ILE A 104 9.93 8.70 -6.16
CA ILE A 104 9.56 10.00 -5.59
C ILE A 104 9.45 11.06 -6.69
N LEU A 105 10.44 11.14 -7.58
CA LEU A 105 10.48 12.09 -8.67
C LEU A 105 9.43 11.80 -9.74
N ILE A 106 9.19 10.53 -10.08
CA ILE A 106 8.19 10.15 -11.07
C ILE A 106 6.78 10.47 -10.53
N ILE A 107 6.49 10.18 -9.26
CA ILE A 107 5.21 10.56 -8.63
C ILE A 107 5.00 12.07 -8.67
N LEU A 108 6.06 12.84 -8.38
CA LEU A 108 6.03 14.31 -8.45
C LEU A 108 5.70 14.77 -9.87
N VAL A 109 6.47 14.32 -10.87
CA VAL A 109 6.30 14.72 -12.27
C VAL A 109 4.94 14.32 -12.80
N VAL A 110 4.51 13.07 -12.59
CA VAL A 110 3.21 12.58 -13.07
C VAL A 110 2.06 13.38 -12.43
N SER A 111 2.13 13.66 -11.12
CA SER A 111 1.11 14.45 -10.45
C SER A 111 1.11 15.92 -10.90
N LEU A 112 2.27 16.50 -11.18
CA LEU A 112 2.35 17.88 -11.68
C LEU A 112 1.86 18.01 -13.12
N LEU A 113 2.06 17.01 -13.97
CA LEU A 113 1.69 17.06 -15.39
C LEU A 113 0.26 16.58 -15.66
N PHE A 114 -0.16 15.46 -15.07
CA PHE A 114 -1.41 14.77 -15.46
C PHE A 114 -2.56 14.98 -14.46
N VAL A 115 -2.33 15.56 -13.29
CA VAL A 115 -3.38 15.94 -12.33
C VAL A 115 -3.62 17.45 -12.41
N PRO A 116 -4.84 17.96 -12.44
CA PRO A 116 -6.09 17.22 -12.53
C PRO A 116 -6.37 16.81 -13.97
N GLY A 117 -7.02 15.66 -14.16
CA GLY A 117 -7.40 15.18 -15.48
C GLY A 117 -8.47 16.05 -16.16
N SER A 118 -8.96 15.58 -17.29
CA SER A 118 -9.99 16.25 -18.12
C SER A 118 -11.35 16.47 -17.44
N THR A 119 -11.53 16.02 -16.20
CA THR A 119 -12.78 16.14 -15.43
C THR A 119 -12.97 17.49 -14.75
N VAL A 120 -12.03 18.44 -14.91
CA VAL A 120 -12.14 19.77 -14.31
C VAL A 120 -12.97 20.70 -15.20
N PRO A 121 -14.05 21.31 -14.67
CA PRO A 121 -14.85 22.27 -15.41
C PRO A 121 -14.03 23.48 -15.90
N PRO A 122 -14.30 24.00 -17.12
CA PRO A 122 -13.73 25.26 -17.57
C PRO A 122 -14.01 26.39 -16.56
N GLY A 123 -13.01 27.23 -16.30
CA GLY A 123 -13.15 28.35 -15.34
C GLY A 123 -12.80 28.01 -13.88
N THR A 124 -12.33 26.80 -13.58
CA THR A 124 -11.90 26.44 -12.23
C THR A 124 -10.67 27.27 -11.78
N PRO A 125 -10.69 27.89 -10.58
CA PRO A 125 -9.56 28.67 -10.06
C PRO A 125 -8.26 27.85 -9.94
N LYS A 126 -7.12 28.48 -10.31
CA LYS A 126 -5.78 27.86 -10.22
C LYS A 126 -5.43 27.37 -8.81
N SER A 127 -5.92 28.05 -7.77
CA SER A 127 -5.67 27.68 -6.36
C SER A 127 -6.23 26.31 -6.00
N ILE A 128 -7.43 25.96 -6.50
CA ILE A 128 -8.06 24.65 -6.26
C ILE A 128 -7.32 23.54 -7.01
N ILE A 129 -6.89 23.83 -8.24
CA ILE A 129 -6.08 22.93 -9.07
C ILE A 129 -4.76 22.60 -8.36
N TRP A 130 -4.05 23.61 -7.86
CA TRP A 130 -2.80 23.43 -7.14
C TRP A 130 -2.97 22.66 -5.83
N ARG A 131 -4.01 22.96 -5.05
CA ARG A 131 -4.33 22.18 -3.85
C ARG A 131 -4.52 20.71 -4.17
N ARG A 132 -5.19 20.39 -5.29
CA ARG A 132 -5.40 19.00 -5.72
C ARG A 132 -4.12 18.32 -6.19
N LYS A 133 -3.26 19.02 -6.95
CA LYS A 133 -1.94 18.51 -7.34
C LYS A 133 -1.08 18.19 -6.11
N LEU A 134 -0.98 19.13 -5.16
CA LEU A 134 -0.22 18.95 -3.93
C LEU A 134 -0.77 17.81 -3.07
N TRP A 135 -2.09 17.65 -3.02
CA TRP A 135 -2.73 16.54 -2.32
C TRP A 135 -2.35 15.19 -2.91
N GLU A 136 -2.40 15.05 -4.23
CA GLU A 136 -2.02 13.81 -4.92
C GLU A 136 -0.54 13.47 -4.72
N ILE A 137 0.35 14.47 -4.74
CA ILE A 137 1.77 14.29 -4.43
C ILE A 137 1.94 13.81 -3.00
N HIS A 138 1.30 14.50 -2.04
CA HIS A 138 1.38 14.16 -0.62
C HIS A 138 0.90 12.72 -0.37
N ALA A 139 -0.27 12.34 -0.89
CA ALA A 139 -0.81 10.98 -0.73
C ALA A 139 0.09 9.92 -1.38
N GLY A 140 0.61 10.20 -2.59
CA GLY A 140 1.52 9.28 -3.29
C GLY A 140 2.85 9.09 -2.57
N TRP A 141 3.43 10.15 -2.02
CA TRP A 141 4.65 10.04 -1.23
C TRP A 141 4.40 9.37 0.11
N LEU A 142 3.30 9.68 0.79
CA LEU A 142 2.98 9.07 2.08
C LEU A 142 2.83 7.55 1.94
N GLY A 143 2.17 7.07 0.87
CA GLY A 143 2.06 5.64 0.58
C GLY A 143 3.38 4.98 0.18
N LEU A 144 4.18 5.62 -0.68
CA LEU A 144 5.48 5.11 -1.09
C LEU A 144 6.43 4.98 0.11
N ILE A 145 6.55 6.05 0.90
CA ILE A 145 7.46 6.11 2.04
C ILE A 145 7.01 5.14 3.13
N PHE A 146 5.69 5.01 3.38
CA PHE A 146 5.15 3.96 4.25
C PHE A 146 5.59 2.56 3.78
N SER A 147 5.41 2.24 2.50
CA SER A 147 5.79 0.92 1.96
C SER A 147 7.29 0.64 2.15
N VAL A 148 8.14 1.60 1.80
CA VAL A 148 9.60 1.47 1.92
C VAL A 148 10.04 1.30 3.37
N ILE A 149 9.55 2.15 4.28
CA ILE A 149 9.96 2.13 5.69
C ILE A 149 9.45 0.87 6.39
N ALA A 150 8.19 0.47 6.18
CA ALA A 150 7.65 -0.77 6.73
C ALA A 150 8.47 -1.97 6.27
N THR A 151 8.83 -2.02 4.99
CA THR A 151 9.68 -3.08 4.43
C THR A 151 11.07 -3.08 5.07
N TRP A 152 11.71 -1.92 5.15
CA TRP A 152 13.05 -1.81 5.71
C TRP A 152 13.09 -2.22 7.18
N PHE A 153 12.08 -1.82 7.96
CA PHE A 153 11.94 -2.22 9.36
C PHE A 153 11.81 -3.74 9.51
N ILE A 154 10.91 -4.37 8.75
CA ILE A 154 10.71 -5.83 8.78
C ILE A 154 12.01 -6.55 8.40
N VAL A 155 12.62 -6.16 7.27
CA VAL A 155 13.82 -6.83 6.73
C VAL A 155 15.02 -6.67 7.65
N SER A 156 15.24 -5.49 8.22
CA SER A 156 16.37 -5.25 9.15
C SER A 156 16.22 -6.07 10.42
N THR A 157 15.00 -6.12 10.97
CA THR A 157 14.70 -6.95 12.14
C THR A 157 14.95 -8.43 11.85
N THR A 158 14.41 -8.94 10.75
CA THR A 158 14.53 -10.35 10.39
C THR A 158 15.99 -10.75 10.10
N LYS A 159 16.76 -9.91 9.39
CA LYS A 159 18.17 -10.18 9.09
C LYS A 159 18.98 -10.39 10.36
N ASN A 160 18.83 -9.50 11.34
CA ASN A 160 19.63 -9.58 12.57
C ASN A 160 19.17 -10.68 13.51
N LEU A 161 17.87 -11.01 13.52
CA LEU A 161 17.34 -12.09 14.34
C LEU A 161 17.75 -13.47 13.80
N LEU A 162 17.68 -13.65 12.48
CA LEU A 162 17.88 -14.97 11.90
C LEU A 162 19.36 -15.30 11.66
N GLY A 163 20.19 -14.36 11.20
CA GLY A 163 21.62 -14.66 11.10
C GLY A 163 22.00 -15.73 10.06
N LYS A 164 21.24 -15.83 8.97
CA LYS A 164 21.43 -16.85 7.94
C LYS A 164 22.69 -16.56 7.09
N PRO A 165 23.62 -17.51 6.95
CA PRO A 165 24.77 -17.38 6.04
C PRO A 165 24.35 -17.16 4.58
N ARG A 166 25.07 -16.29 3.87
CA ARG A 166 24.96 -16.05 2.43
C ARG A 166 25.64 -17.15 1.62
N PRO A 167 25.34 -17.25 0.31
CA PRO A 167 26.05 -18.19 -0.55
C PRO A 167 27.57 -17.98 -0.61
N ASN A 168 28.05 -16.77 -0.37
CA ASN A 168 29.46 -16.41 -0.30
C ASN A 168 29.99 -16.21 1.13
N ALA A 169 29.34 -16.80 2.15
CA ALA A 169 29.70 -16.59 3.55
C ALA A 169 31.10 -17.10 3.91
N ILE A 170 31.53 -18.25 3.37
CA ILE A 170 32.87 -18.79 3.66
C ILE A 170 33.97 -17.90 3.07
N ALA A 171 33.78 -17.40 1.84
CA ALA A 171 34.70 -16.48 1.20
C ALA A 171 34.86 -15.17 2.01
N ARG A 172 33.77 -14.68 2.60
CA ARG A 172 33.78 -13.51 3.50
C ARG A 172 34.41 -13.81 4.86
N CYS A 173 34.21 -15.03 5.38
CA CYS A 173 34.68 -15.45 6.69
C CYS A 173 36.20 -15.62 6.75
N GLN A 174 36.81 -16.21 5.70
CA GLN A 174 38.23 -16.62 5.71
C GLN A 174 38.53 -17.49 6.95
N PRO A 175 38.01 -18.72 7.02
CA PRO A 175 38.04 -19.53 8.23
C PRO A 175 39.45 -19.95 8.62
N ASP A 176 39.71 -20.07 9.93
CA ASP A 176 40.90 -20.70 10.47
C ASP A 176 40.90 -22.22 10.29
N LEU A 177 41.54 -22.68 9.21
CA LEU A 177 41.64 -24.11 8.89
C LEU A 177 42.63 -24.85 9.79
N GLU A 178 43.52 -24.16 10.51
CA GLU A 178 44.52 -24.78 11.38
C GLU A 178 43.92 -25.16 12.74
N ASN A 179 42.92 -24.41 13.21
CA ASN A 179 42.36 -24.54 14.56
C ASN A 179 40.86 -24.94 14.58
N ILE A 180 40.38 -25.64 13.55
CA ILE A 180 38.95 -25.99 13.38
C ILE A 180 38.35 -26.61 14.65
N ALA A 181 39.09 -27.51 15.31
CA ALA A 181 38.63 -28.22 16.51
C ALA A 181 38.21 -27.30 17.67
N GLN A 182 38.79 -26.10 17.78
CA GLN A 182 38.46 -25.13 18.83
C GLN A 182 37.09 -24.47 18.63
N TYR A 183 36.61 -24.44 17.38
CA TYR A 183 35.40 -23.71 16.99
C TYR A 183 34.19 -24.63 16.78
N ILE A 184 34.32 -25.95 16.98
CA ILE A 184 33.22 -26.90 16.82
C ILE A 184 32.20 -26.69 17.94
N VAL A 185 30.96 -26.36 17.57
CA VAL A 185 29.85 -26.12 18.51
C VAL A 185 28.72 -27.14 18.36
N GLY A 186 28.77 -28.01 17.35
CA GLY A 186 27.79 -29.07 17.16
C GLY A 186 28.07 -29.91 15.92
N GLY A 187 27.20 -30.88 15.64
CA GLY A 187 27.30 -31.74 14.47
C GLY A 187 27.71 -33.19 14.78
N VAL A 188 28.03 -33.94 13.73
CA VAL A 188 28.44 -35.35 13.83
C VAL A 188 29.78 -35.45 14.56
N ALA A 189 29.90 -36.40 15.49
CA ALA A 189 31.13 -36.64 16.25
C ALA A 189 32.32 -36.83 15.31
N ALA A 190 33.40 -36.09 15.57
CA ALA A 190 34.58 -36.04 14.71
C ALA A 190 35.27 -37.40 14.61
N THR A 191 35.27 -38.00 13.42
CA THR A 191 36.15 -39.13 13.08
C THR A 191 37.42 -38.67 12.36
N THR A 192 37.40 -37.47 11.76
CA THR A 192 38.53 -36.77 11.12
C THR A 192 38.34 -35.24 11.20
N SER A 193 39.38 -34.46 10.88
CA SER A 193 39.40 -32.97 10.89
C SER A 193 38.51 -32.30 9.85
N SER A 194 37.81 -33.08 9.01
CA SER A 194 36.91 -32.60 7.95
C SER A 194 35.72 -33.54 7.79
N THR A 195 35.16 -34.04 8.89
CA THR A 195 33.96 -34.89 8.84
C THR A 195 32.74 -34.06 8.38
N PRO A 196 32.04 -34.45 7.30
CA PRO A 196 30.82 -33.79 6.88
C PRO A 196 29.79 -33.72 8.01
N GLY A 197 29.13 -32.59 8.16
CA GLY A 197 28.11 -32.39 9.20
C GLY A 197 28.63 -31.84 10.54
N GLN A 198 29.90 -31.46 10.63
CA GLN A 198 30.41 -30.62 11.74
C GLN A 198 29.94 -29.17 11.57
N LEU A 199 29.56 -28.54 12.68
CA LEU A 199 29.12 -27.15 12.75
C LEU A 199 30.10 -26.34 13.59
N VAL A 200 30.61 -25.26 13.00
CA VAL A 200 31.54 -24.32 13.63
C VAL A 200 30.85 -23.01 13.99
N SER A 201 31.34 -22.35 15.04
CA SER A 201 30.99 -20.97 15.37
C SER A 201 31.57 -20.01 14.32
N ALA A 202 30.95 -18.83 14.18
CA ALA A 202 31.48 -17.75 13.36
C ALA A 202 32.76 -17.12 13.92
N ASP A 203 33.16 -17.46 15.13
CA ASP A 203 34.44 -17.02 15.73
C ASP A 203 35.66 -17.62 15.02
N ILE A 204 35.46 -18.62 14.14
CA ILE A 204 36.50 -19.17 13.27
C ILE A 204 36.97 -18.20 12.17
N CYS A 205 36.20 -17.14 11.89
CA CYS A 205 36.47 -16.21 10.80
C CYS A 205 37.67 -15.29 11.11
N LYS A 206 38.69 -15.29 10.24
CA LYS A 206 39.91 -14.47 10.40
C LYS A 206 39.89 -13.12 9.65
N ASN A 207 38.83 -12.84 8.88
CA ASN A 207 38.75 -11.59 8.13
C ASN A 207 38.81 -10.37 9.09
N PRO A 208 39.74 -9.41 8.90
CA PRO A 208 39.91 -8.26 9.78
C PRO A 208 38.71 -7.31 9.74
N ASP A 209 37.91 -7.31 8.66
CA ASP A 209 36.72 -6.49 8.54
C ASP A 209 35.48 -7.23 9.08
N ALA A 210 35.13 -6.91 10.32
CA ALA A 210 33.94 -7.45 10.98
C ALA A 210 32.63 -7.13 10.23
N SER A 211 32.58 -6.03 9.45
CA SER A 211 31.39 -5.66 8.68
C SER A 211 31.16 -6.63 7.51
N VAL A 212 32.23 -7.08 6.86
CA VAL A 212 32.20 -8.08 5.78
C VAL A 212 31.71 -9.43 6.30
N VAL A 213 32.21 -9.85 7.47
CA VAL A 213 31.75 -11.07 8.16
C VAL A 213 30.28 -10.93 8.54
N ASN A 214 29.90 -9.83 9.20
CA ASN A 214 28.51 -9.58 9.60
C ASN A 214 27.55 -9.59 8.41
N ASP A 215 27.93 -8.98 7.29
CA ASP A 215 27.12 -9.03 6.07
C ASP A 215 26.97 -10.46 5.52
N GLY A 216 28.01 -11.30 5.66
CA GLY A 216 27.98 -12.72 5.35
C GLY A 216 26.88 -13.51 6.08
N PHE A 217 26.44 -13.06 7.26
CA PHE A 217 25.37 -13.69 8.04
C PHE A 217 24.01 -12.97 7.92
N ARG A 218 23.86 -12.04 6.99
CA ARG A 218 22.61 -11.30 6.74
C ARG A 218 21.95 -11.72 5.43
N SER A 219 21.90 -13.01 5.11
CA SER A 219 21.30 -13.47 3.84
C SER A 219 19.78 -13.28 3.80
N PHE A 220 19.04 -13.70 4.83
CA PHE A 220 17.59 -13.72 4.77
C PHE A 220 16.95 -12.55 5.54
N PRO A 221 15.96 -11.84 4.96
CA PRO A 221 15.58 -11.81 3.54
C PRO A 221 16.48 -10.84 2.74
N SER A 222 16.45 -10.85 1.40
CA SER A 222 17.23 -9.93 0.57
C SER A 222 16.84 -8.45 0.75
N GLY A 223 17.82 -7.57 1.00
CA GLY A 223 17.59 -6.12 1.14
C GLY A 223 17.28 -5.43 -0.20
N HIS A 224 18.05 -5.76 -1.23
CA HIS A 224 17.86 -5.22 -2.58
C HIS A 224 16.52 -5.63 -3.20
N SER A 225 16.13 -6.90 -3.01
CA SER A 225 14.88 -7.42 -3.58
C SER A 225 13.66 -6.83 -2.88
N SER A 226 13.72 -6.64 -1.56
CA SER A 226 12.62 -6.08 -0.78
C SER A 226 12.44 -4.58 -1.03
N ILE A 227 13.51 -3.80 -1.11
CA ILE A 227 13.44 -2.36 -1.45
C ILE A 227 13.00 -2.13 -2.90
N ALA A 228 13.44 -2.98 -3.83
CA ALA A 228 12.98 -2.93 -5.22
C ALA A 228 11.49 -3.23 -5.30
N ALA A 229 11.01 -4.26 -4.61
CA ALA A 229 9.59 -4.59 -4.59
C ALA A 229 8.76 -3.47 -3.94
N SER A 230 9.15 -2.96 -2.77
CA SER A 230 8.38 -1.91 -2.08
C SER A 230 8.29 -0.62 -2.88
N GLY A 231 9.38 -0.18 -3.51
CA GLY A 231 9.40 1.05 -4.29
C GLY A 231 8.82 0.94 -5.70
N LEU A 232 9.27 -0.06 -6.47
CA LEU A 232 8.94 -0.16 -7.90
C LEU A 232 7.58 -0.83 -8.14
N VAL A 233 7.16 -1.80 -7.32
CA VAL A 233 5.79 -2.33 -7.41
C VAL A 233 4.79 -1.24 -7.00
N TYR A 234 5.13 -0.42 -6.00
CA TYR A 234 4.30 0.72 -5.62
C TYR A 234 4.18 1.71 -6.78
N LEU A 235 5.31 2.04 -7.42
CA LEU A 235 5.32 2.89 -8.59
C LEU A 235 4.47 2.32 -9.74
N SER A 236 4.55 1.01 -9.99
CA SER A 236 3.69 0.33 -10.97
C SER A 236 2.20 0.50 -10.64
N PHE A 237 1.79 0.32 -9.38
CA PHE A 237 0.40 0.57 -8.96
C PHE A 237 0.00 2.04 -9.10
N PHE A 238 0.88 2.96 -8.73
CA PHE A 238 0.66 4.40 -8.87
C PHE A 238 0.44 4.79 -10.33
N LEU A 239 1.33 4.37 -11.24
CA LEU A 239 1.20 4.66 -12.67
C LEU A 239 -0.06 4.00 -13.24
N ALA A 240 -0.34 2.74 -12.87
CA ALA A 240 -1.55 2.04 -13.30
C ALA A 240 -2.83 2.79 -12.90
N SER A 241 -2.85 3.34 -11.69
CA SER A 241 -3.93 4.21 -11.21
C SER A 241 -4.05 5.48 -12.07
N LYS A 242 -2.95 6.22 -12.25
CA LYS A 242 -2.96 7.52 -12.95
C LYS A 242 -3.30 7.42 -14.43
N PHE A 243 -2.89 6.35 -15.09
CA PHE A 243 -3.12 6.13 -16.52
C PHE A 243 -4.32 5.24 -16.81
N GLY A 244 -5.11 4.85 -15.79
CA GLY A 244 -6.30 4.02 -15.97
C GLY A 244 -6.01 2.63 -16.52
N VAL A 245 -4.81 2.08 -16.25
CA VAL A 245 -4.44 0.72 -16.63
C VAL A 245 -4.94 -0.22 -15.55
N THR A 246 -6.11 -0.80 -15.77
CA THR A 246 -6.70 -1.80 -14.88
C THR A 246 -6.28 -3.20 -15.30
N ALA A 247 -5.95 -4.07 -14.34
CA ALA A 247 -5.86 -5.50 -14.64
C ALA A 247 -7.25 -6.00 -15.07
N PRO A 248 -7.37 -6.87 -16.08
CA PRO A 248 -8.65 -7.24 -16.70
C PRO A 248 -9.57 -8.13 -15.84
N TRP A 249 -9.22 -8.45 -14.59
CA TRP A 249 -10.06 -9.34 -13.79
C TRP A 249 -11.28 -8.62 -13.18
N ALA A 250 -12.39 -8.84 -13.88
CA ALA A 250 -13.79 -8.74 -13.44
C ALA A 250 -14.33 -7.34 -13.08
N PRO A 251 -15.25 -6.78 -13.89
CA PRO A 251 -16.19 -5.80 -13.36
C PRO A 251 -16.98 -6.43 -12.21
N ARG A 252 -17.42 -5.62 -11.24
CA ARG A 252 -18.32 -6.12 -10.19
C ARG A 252 -19.57 -6.70 -10.86
N THR A 253 -19.89 -7.93 -10.51
CA THR A 253 -21.10 -8.68 -10.92
C THR A 253 -22.37 -8.20 -10.23
N GLU A 254 -22.43 -6.95 -9.74
CA GLU A 254 -23.66 -6.41 -9.16
C GLU A 254 -24.62 -6.02 -10.27
N GLY A 255 -25.66 -6.83 -10.47
CA GLY A 255 -26.73 -6.57 -11.44
C GLY A 255 -26.44 -7.03 -12.87
N LEU A 256 -25.44 -7.90 -13.10
CA LEU A 256 -25.22 -8.52 -14.41
C LEU A 256 -26.28 -9.61 -14.66
N THR A 257 -27.15 -9.39 -15.65
CA THR A 257 -28.07 -10.41 -16.18
C THR A 257 -27.38 -11.22 -17.28
N GLU A 258 -27.88 -12.42 -17.61
CA GLU A 258 -27.36 -13.20 -18.76
C GLU A 258 -27.31 -12.39 -20.06
N GLN A 259 -28.28 -11.47 -20.23
CA GLN A 259 -28.38 -10.53 -21.35
C GLN A 259 -27.18 -9.56 -21.42
N SER A 260 -26.60 -9.18 -20.29
CA SER A 260 -25.44 -8.28 -20.23
C SER A 260 -24.15 -8.93 -20.77
N HIS A 261 -24.10 -10.26 -20.81
CA HIS A 261 -23.03 -11.06 -21.40
C HIS A 261 -23.28 -11.45 -22.86
N SER A 262 -24.48 -11.20 -23.39
CA SER A 262 -24.80 -11.51 -24.79
C SER A 262 -23.98 -10.66 -25.76
N ALA A 263 -23.54 -11.25 -26.87
CA ALA A 263 -22.81 -10.56 -27.91
C ALA A 263 -23.66 -9.47 -28.62
N PHE A 264 -24.99 -9.66 -28.62
CA PHE A 264 -25.96 -8.76 -29.23
C PHE A 264 -27.17 -8.54 -28.29
N PRO A 265 -27.05 -7.71 -27.23
CA PRO A 265 -28.12 -7.51 -26.25
C PRO A 265 -29.43 -7.02 -26.88
N SER A 266 -29.32 -6.20 -27.93
CA SER A 266 -30.46 -5.68 -28.69
C SER A 266 -31.27 -6.77 -29.41
N ARG A 267 -30.68 -7.93 -29.70
CA ARG A 267 -31.40 -9.07 -30.31
C ARG A 267 -32.13 -9.91 -29.26
N VAL A 268 -31.57 -10.03 -28.05
CA VAL A 268 -32.17 -10.81 -26.96
C VAL A 268 -33.43 -10.13 -26.40
N VAL A 269 -33.48 -8.80 -26.39
CA VAL A 269 -34.68 -8.04 -25.97
C VAL A 269 -35.82 -8.16 -26.98
N GLY A 270 -35.49 -8.15 -28.28
CA GLY A 270 -36.49 -8.30 -29.35
C GLY A 270 -37.26 -9.61 -29.29
N ASP A 271 -36.62 -10.70 -28.87
CA ASP A 271 -37.26 -12.01 -28.72
C ASP A 271 -38.20 -12.06 -27.49
N ILE A 272 -37.87 -11.36 -26.40
CA ILE A 272 -38.69 -11.32 -25.16
C ILE A 272 -39.93 -10.45 -25.35
N GLU A 273 -39.82 -9.30 -26.03
CA GLU A 273 -40.97 -8.45 -26.36
C GLU A 273 -41.94 -9.15 -27.32
N MET A 274 -41.45 -9.97 -28.26
CA MET A 274 -42.31 -10.76 -29.14
C MET A 274 -43.01 -11.93 -28.44
N GLN A 275 -42.44 -12.48 -27.36
CA GLN A 275 -42.99 -13.65 -26.67
C GLN A 275 -43.98 -13.30 -25.55
N GLY A 276 -44.09 -12.02 -25.16
CA GLY A 276 -44.95 -11.53 -24.07
C GLY A 276 -46.30 -10.93 -24.48
N SER A 277 -46.71 -11.07 -25.74
CA SER A 277 -47.98 -10.51 -26.24
C SER A 277 -49.20 -11.38 -25.89
N ASP A 278 -49.45 -11.60 -24.59
CA ASP A 278 -50.77 -12.03 -24.13
C ASP A 278 -51.68 -10.79 -24.04
N ALA A 279 -52.72 -10.79 -24.86
CA ALA A 279 -53.55 -9.65 -25.23
C ALA A 279 -54.51 -9.11 -24.14
N ASN A 280 -54.15 -9.10 -22.85
CA ASN A 280 -55.10 -8.70 -21.79
C ASN A 280 -54.53 -8.03 -20.52
N SER A 281 -53.41 -7.29 -20.61
CA SER A 281 -52.97 -6.47 -19.47
C SER A 281 -52.83 -4.99 -19.83
N ALA A 282 -53.44 -4.14 -19.00
CA ALA A 282 -53.40 -2.68 -19.09
C ALA A 282 -51.95 -2.16 -19.16
N PRO A 283 -51.69 -1.01 -19.83
CA PRO A 283 -50.34 -0.51 -20.01
C PRO A 283 -49.70 -0.22 -18.64
N ARG A 284 -48.74 -1.07 -18.24
CA ARG A 284 -47.80 -0.74 -17.17
C ARG A 284 -46.93 0.41 -17.66
N GLU A 285 -46.84 1.48 -16.87
CA GLU A 285 -45.87 2.55 -17.10
C GLU A 285 -44.48 1.95 -17.35
N PRO A 286 -43.68 2.51 -18.29
CA PRO A 286 -42.32 2.05 -18.56
C PRO A 286 -41.43 2.42 -17.37
N THR A 287 -41.45 1.58 -16.34
CA THR A 287 -40.54 1.68 -15.21
C THR A 287 -39.15 1.27 -15.68
N ASN A 288 -38.25 2.26 -15.76
CA ASN A 288 -36.81 2.12 -16.03
C ASN A 288 -36.40 1.58 -17.42
N ASN A 289 -36.46 2.44 -18.43
CA ASN A 289 -35.62 2.33 -19.64
C ASN A 289 -34.13 2.54 -19.30
N ARG A 290 -33.52 1.61 -18.57
CA ARG A 290 -32.05 1.55 -18.50
C ARG A 290 -31.58 0.90 -19.80
N PRO A 291 -30.80 1.59 -20.65
CA PRO A 291 -30.24 0.94 -21.83
C PRO A 291 -29.37 -0.23 -21.36
N ILE A 292 -29.77 -1.46 -21.70
CA ILE A 292 -28.98 -2.67 -21.42
C ILE A 292 -27.71 -2.57 -22.26
N SER A 293 -26.64 -2.06 -21.66
CA SER A 293 -25.32 -2.01 -22.28
C SER A 293 -24.61 -3.34 -22.02
N SER A 294 -24.17 -4.02 -23.09
CA SER A 294 -23.30 -5.19 -22.95
C SER A 294 -22.07 -4.82 -22.13
N VAL A 295 -21.62 -5.68 -21.22
CA VAL A 295 -20.37 -5.50 -20.44
C VAL A 295 -19.19 -5.18 -21.36
N ARG A 296 -19.18 -5.77 -22.57
CA ARG A 296 -18.17 -5.51 -23.61
C ARG A 296 -18.06 -4.04 -24.05
N ARG A 297 -19.14 -3.26 -23.97
CA ARG A 297 -19.15 -1.84 -24.37
C ARG A 297 -18.83 -0.89 -23.21
N GLN A 298 -18.68 -1.40 -21.99
CA GLN A 298 -18.45 -0.59 -20.80
C GLN A 298 -16.96 -0.27 -20.58
N ALA A 299 -16.05 -1.03 -21.20
CA ALA A 299 -14.60 -0.82 -21.09
C ALA A 299 -13.87 -1.20 -22.38
N ALA A 300 -12.69 -0.65 -22.57
CA ALA A 300 -11.75 -1.02 -23.62
C ALA A 300 -10.38 -1.34 -23.01
N ALA A 301 -9.61 -2.20 -23.67
CA ALA A 301 -8.24 -2.46 -23.24
C ALA A 301 -7.40 -1.17 -23.36
N PRO A 302 -6.55 -0.86 -22.37
CA PRO A 302 -5.65 0.29 -22.46
C PRO A 302 -4.65 0.11 -23.61
N PRO A 303 -4.23 1.20 -24.27
CA PRO A 303 -3.18 1.14 -25.29
C PRO A 303 -1.90 0.49 -24.76
N ILE A 304 -1.25 -0.31 -25.61
CA ILE A 304 -0.10 -1.14 -25.21
C ILE A 304 1.05 -0.31 -24.61
N TYR A 305 1.27 0.92 -25.10
CA TYR A 305 2.33 1.77 -24.58
C TYR A 305 2.08 2.20 -23.12
N LEU A 306 0.83 2.36 -22.69
CA LEU A 306 0.50 2.64 -21.28
C LEU A 306 0.68 1.39 -20.42
N VAL A 307 0.37 0.21 -20.96
CA VAL A 307 0.64 -1.06 -20.28
C VAL A 307 2.14 -1.25 -20.08
N LEU A 308 2.95 -0.98 -21.11
CA LEU A 308 4.40 -1.04 -20.99
C LEU A 308 4.92 -0.02 -19.98
N LEU A 309 4.43 1.22 -20.00
CA LEU A 309 4.80 2.27 -19.05
C LEU A 309 4.58 1.84 -17.60
N THR A 310 3.48 1.16 -17.29
CA THR A 310 3.18 0.71 -15.92
C THR A 310 3.95 -0.56 -15.53
N MET A 311 4.38 -1.37 -16.50
CA MET A 311 5.16 -2.59 -16.28
C MET A 311 6.67 -2.34 -16.18
N VAL A 312 7.21 -1.26 -16.76
CA VAL A 312 8.66 -0.96 -16.71
C VAL A 312 9.23 -0.99 -15.28
N PRO A 313 8.65 -0.33 -14.27
CA PRO A 313 9.17 -0.40 -12.90
C PRO A 313 9.20 -1.84 -12.37
N PHE A 314 8.17 -2.64 -12.64
CA PHE A 314 8.13 -4.05 -12.27
C PHE A 314 9.25 -4.85 -12.97
N CYS A 315 9.48 -4.64 -14.27
CA CYS A 315 10.58 -5.30 -14.98
C CYS A 315 11.96 -4.93 -14.37
N VAL A 316 12.17 -3.66 -14.03
CA VAL A 316 13.38 -3.21 -13.33
C VAL A 316 13.51 -3.89 -11.95
N CYS A 317 12.40 -4.04 -11.22
CA CYS A 317 12.39 -4.79 -9.97
C CYS A 317 12.84 -6.24 -10.16
N ILE A 318 12.34 -6.94 -11.19
CA ILE A 318 12.73 -8.31 -11.49
C ILE A 318 14.23 -8.40 -11.84
N PHE A 319 14.76 -7.45 -12.61
CA PHE A 319 16.18 -7.38 -12.91
C PHE A 319 17.03 -7.24 -11.63
N ILE A 320 16.66 -6.35 -10.72
CA ILE A 320 17.36 -6.19 -9.43
C ILE A 320 17.29 -7.47 -8.61
N CYS A 321 16.14 -8.15 -8.56
CA CYS A 321 16.00 -9.44 -7.89
C CYS A 321 16.91 -10.51 -8.50
N ALA A 322 16.94 -10.63 -9.83
CA ALA A 322 17.77 -11.59 -10.54
C ALA A 322 19.27 -11.34 -10.32
N SER A 323 19.70 -10.08 -10.25
CA SER A 323 21.10 -9.73 -9.97
C SER A 323 21.60 -10.33 -8.66
N ARG A 324 20.74 -10.46 -7.64
CA ARG A 324 21.12 -11.00 -6.33
C ARG A 324 21.40 -12.50 -6.34
N TRP A 325 20.76 -13.21 -7.26
CA TRP A 325 21.06 -14.63 -7.51
C TRP A 325 22.34 -14.75 -8.35
N PHE A 326 22.46 -13.93 -9.40
CA PHE A 326 23.63 -13.91 -10.29
C PHE A 326 24.94 -13.61 -9.54
N ASP A 327 24.92 -12.67 -8.59
CA ASP A 327 26.09 -12.25 -7.80
C ASP A 327 26.39 -13.17 -6.60
N PHE A 328 25.68 -14.31 -6.46
CA PHE A 328 25.76 -15.22 -5.29
C PHE A 328 25.53 -14.51 -3.93
N MET A 329 24.72 -13.45 -3.93
CA MET A 329 24.44 -12.68 -2.72
C MET A 329 23.35 -13.29 -1.86
N HIS A 330 22.40 -14.00 -2.49
CA HIS A 330 21.20 -14.51 -1.84
C HIS A 330 20.73 -15.84 -2.44
N HIS A 331 20.13 -16.68 -1.60
CA HIS A 331 19.40 -17.87 -2.06
C HIS A 331 18.05 -17.44 -2.65
N GLY A 332 17.45 -18.29 -3.49
CA GLY A 332 16.20 -17.98 -4.18
C GLY A 332 15.06 -17.69 -3.21
N VAL A 333 14.95 -18.46 -2.11
CA VAL A 333 13.96 -18.23 -1.05
C VAL A 333 14.15 -16.88 -0.38
N ASP A 334 15.39 -16.44 -0.18
CA ASP A 334 15.70 -15.13 0.43
C ASP A 334 15.19 -13.98 -0.47
N ILE A 335 15.25 -14.18 -1.79
CA ILE A 335 14.77 -13.24 -2.82
C ILE A 335 13.25 -13.25 -2.91
N PHE A 336 12.62 -14.43 -3.00
CA PHE A 336 11.16 -14.57 -3.10
C PHE A 336 10.45 -14.01 -1.87
N VAL A 337 10.92 -14.34 -0.66
CA VAL A 337 10.31 -13.82 0.57
C VAL A 337 10.51 -12.31 0.68
N ALA A 338 11.70 -11.79 0.33
CA ALA A 338 11.94 -10.36 0.27
C ALA A 338 10.99 -9.64 -0.68
N PHE A 339 10.82 -10.19 -1.89
CA PHE A 339 9.93 -9.65 -2.90
C PHE A 339 8.46 -9.67 -2.43
N ALA A 340 8.03 -10.75 -1.77
CA ALA A 340 6.69 -10.85 -1.19
C ALA A 340 6.47 -9.81 -0.09
N ILE A 341 7.40 -9.64 0.85
CA ILE A 341 7.33 -8.60 1.89
C ILE A 341 7.17 -7.23 1.24
N GLY A 342 8.03 -6.86 0.30
CA GLY A 342 7.95 -5.55 -0.37
C GLY A 342 6.69 -5.37 -1.21
N SER A 343 6.20 -6.42 -1.88
CA SER A 343 4.96 -6.36 -2.66
C SER A 343 3.72 -6.19 -1.76
N VAL A 344 3.69 -6.85 -0.60
CA VAL A 344 2.59 -6.74 0.36
C VAL A 344 2.55 -5.34 0.98
N THR A 345 3.69 -4.81 1.43
CA THR A 345 3.75 -3.44 1.98
C THR A 345 3.43 -2.40 0.90
N SER A 346 3.85 -2.63 -0.35
CA SER A 346 3.48 -1.80 -1.51
C SER A 346 1.97 -1.80 -1.74
N TYR A 347 1.34 -2.98 -1.76
CA TYR A 347 -0.11 -3.11 -1.92
C TYR A 347 -0.88 -2.35 -0.84
N PHE A 348 -0.52 -2.55 0.44
CA PHE A 348 -1.18 -1.85 1.54
C PHE A 348 -0.89 -0.34 1.51
N GLY A 349 0.36 0.06 1.27
CA GLY A 349 0.74 1.45 1.14
C GLY A 349 -0.02 2.14 0.02
N PHE A 350 -0.21 1.49 -1.13
CA PHE A 350 -1.04 2.03 -2.19
C PHE A 350 -2.50 2.12 -1.75
N ARG A 351 -3.05 1.05 -1.17
CA ARG A 351 -4.49 0.95 -0.84
C ARG A 351 -4.95 1.89 0.27
N PHE A 352 -4.07 2.25 1.20
CA PHE A 352 -4.36 3.21 2.27
C PHE A 352 -4.49 4.66 1.78
N TYR A 353 -3.79 5.02 0.69
CA TYR A 353 -3.75 6.41 0.21
C TYR A 353 -4.41 6.61 -1.16
N HIS A 354 -4.63 5.54 -1.92
CA HIS A 354 -5.28 5.57 -3.22
C HIS A 354 -6.56 4.75 -3.27
N LEU A 355 -7.51 5.24 -4.07
CA LEU A 355 -8.69 4.48 -4.44
C LEU A 355 -8.28 3.25 -5.27
N PRO A 356 -9.08 2.16 -5.23
CA PRO A 356 -8.83 0.97 -6.05
C PRO A 356 -8.67 1.34 -7.54
N ILE A 357 -7.66 0.78 -8.21
CA ILE A 357 -7.36 1.11 -9.62
C ILE A 357 -8.59 0.92 -10.52
N ALA A 358 -9.41 -0.11 -10.25
CA ALA A 358 -10.61 -0.43 -11.03
C ALA A 358 -11.74 0.62 -10.96
N GLN A 359 -11.78 1.47 -9.93
CA GLN A 359 -12.94 2.34 -9.65
C GLN A 359 -12.55 3.76 -9.22
N GLY A 360 -11.29 3.95 -8.86
CA GLY A 360 -10.78 5.20 -8.31
C GLY A 360 -10.55 6.29 -9.33
N ALA A 361 -10.65 5.98 -10.64
CA ALA A 361 -10.38 6.92 -11.73
C ALA A 361 -9.04 7.68 -11.56
N GLY A 362 -8.05 7.02 -10.97
CA GLY A 362 -6.72 7.59 -10.71
C GLY A 362 -6.59 8.50 -9.49
N TRP A 363 -7.61 8.62 -8.64
CA TRP A 363 -7.62 9.55 -7.50
C TRP A 363 -7.04 8.94 -6.21
N ALA A 364 -6.37 9.79 -5.42
CA ALA A 364 -6.10 9.51 -4.01
C ALA A 364 -7.38 9.64 -3.17
N TRP A 365 -7.38 9.05 -1.97
CA TRP A 365 -8.40 9.34 -0.97
C TRP A 365 -8.38 10.82 -0.60
N GLY A 366 -9.55 11.38 -0.30
CA GLY A 366 -9.65 12.76 0.19
C GLY A 366 -9.01 12.95 1.59
N PRO A 367 -8.81 14.20 2.02
CA PRO A 367 -8.30 14.49 3.36
C PRO A 367 -9.24 13.97 4.45
N ARG A 368 -8.65 13.63 5.61
CA ARG A 368 -9.42 13.27 6.82
C ARG A 368 -10.39 14.39 7.21
N SER A 369 -11.53 14.01 7.77
CA SER A 369 -12.43 14.96 8.41
C SER A 369 -11.90 15.39 9.77
N GLU A 370 -12.26 16.60 10.19
CA GLU A 370 -11.75 17.22 11.42
C GLU A 370 -12.13 16.44 12.68
N ASP A 371 -13.28 15.76 12.65
CA ASP A 371 -13.81 14.94 13.73
C ASP A 371 -13.20 13.53 13.77
N ALA A 372 -12.58 13.08 12.68
CA ALA A 372 -11.89 11.80 12.59
C ALA A 372 -10.37 11.94 12.38
N ALA A 373 -9.79 13.13 12.60
CA ALA A 373 -8.42 13.44 12.21
C ALA A 373 -7.35 12.47 12.77
N PHE A 374 -7.49 12.03 14.02
CA PHE A 374 -6.57 11.07 14.66
C PHE A 374 -7.16 9.68 14.81
N TRP A 375 -8.48 9.59 15.01
CA TRP A 375 -9.19 8.35 15.23
C TRP A 375 -10.65 8.53 14.86
N ALA A 376 -11.16 7.67 13.97
CA ALA A 376 -12.57 7.72 13.57
C ALA A 376 -13.51 7.14 14.63
N GLY A 377 -13.03 6.25 15.51
CA GLY A 377 -13.89 5.51 16.43
C GLY A 377 -14.40 4.19 15.84
N VAL A 378 -14.68 3.24 16.73
CA VAL A 378 -15.35 1.98 16.35
C VAL A 378 -16.77 2.29 15.88
N GLY A 379 -17.20 1.68 14.77
CA GLY A 379 -18.54 1.87 14.20
C GLY A 379 -18.66 2.99 13.15
N ARG A 380 -17.57 3.72 12.84
CA ARG A 380 -17.55 4.65 11.70
C ARG A 380 -16.98 3.99 10.44
N GLN A 381 -17.58 4.29 9.29
CA GLN A 381 -17.19 3.71 8.00
C GLN A 381 -15.84 4.23 7.44
N GLY A 382 -15.23 5.25 8.07
CA GLY A 382 -13.91 5.73 7.67
C GLY A 382 -13.52 7.07 8.26
N TYR A 383 -12.44 7.64 7.70
CA TYR A 383 -11.84 8.91 8.12
C TYR A 383 -12.34 10.12 7.32
N GLY A 384 -13.21 9.91 6.33
CA GLY A 384 -13.87 10.97 5.57
C GLY A 384 -15.14 11.43 6.26
N HIS A 385 -15.73 12.54 5.79
CA HIS A 385 -17.00 13.01 6.31
C HIS A 385 -18.09 11.94 6.12
N GLY A 386 -18.58 11.36 7.21
CA GLY A 386 -19.74 10.47 7.17
C GLY A 386 -20.96 11.25 6.70
N MET A 387 -21.77 10.66 5.82
CA MET A 387 -23.05 11.21 5.38
C MET A 387 -24.08 11.37 6.53
N ASP A 388 -23.72 11.07 7.78
CA ASP A 388 -24.60 11.08 8.96
C ASP A 388 -24.79 12.44 9.64
N LYS A 389 -24.45 13.55 8.98
CA LYS A 389 -25.04 14.84 9.36
C LYS A 389 -26.24 15.12 8.48
N GLY A 390 -27.35 14.46 8.80
CA GLY A 390 -28.68 14.85 8.39
C GLY A 390 -28.96 16.31 8.77
N ARG A 391 -28.60 17.23 7.89
CA ARG A 391 -29.26 18.53 7.80
C ARG A 391 -30.60 18.31 7.10
N HIS A 392 -31.53 17.68 7.80
CA HIS A 392 -32.95 17.93 7.58
C HIS A 392 -33.23 19.36 8.07
N TYR A 393 -32.88 20.35 7.24
CA TYR A 393 -33.66 21.57 7.22
C TYR A 393 -34.91 21.23 6.41
N TYR A 394 -36.00 20.95 7.11
CA TYR A 394 -37.32 21.14 6.56
C TYR A 394 -37.39 22.60 6.08
N MET A 395 -37.35 22.81 4.76
CA MET A 395 -37.96 24.00 4.16
C MET A 395 -39.36 23.58 3.75
N GLY A 396 -40.33 23.93 4.60
CA GLY A 396 -41.64 24.36 4.14
C GLY A 396 -41.59 25.82 3.74
#